data_AF-A0A2V1C5M2-F1
#
_entry.id   AF-A0A2V1C5M2-F1
#
_cell.length_a   1.000
_cell.length_b   1.000
_cell.length_c   1.000
_cell.angle_alpha   90.00
_cell.angle_beta   90.00
_cell.angle_gamma   90.00
#
_symmetry.space_group_name_H-M   'P 1'
#
loop_
_entity.id
_entity.type
_entity.pdbx_description
1 polymer ?
#
loop_
_entity_poly.entity_id
_entity_poly.type
_entity_poly.pdbx_seq_one_letter_code
_entity_poly.pdbx_strand_id
1 'polypeptide(L)'
;MYPHQVNQVLPSNLSDLESPCGSSSAEAKALGCTFDIISFCWLPTRCYDAELSQRFDKLANWEWYLDHNKTQPVAKSDALTGELDGLYVSWEYHVQHCVYMWEKMHRAFLGEGKRALDGYIGVFSHTQHCGKMLLTRGEGFELSDFNTRIKVKYPDCGIE
;
A
#
# COMPACT_ATOMS: atom_id res chain seq x y z
N MET A 1 -10.57 -38.03 28.12
CA MET A 1 -10.50 -36.86 29.02
C MET A 1 -10.83 -35.65 28.15
N TYR A 2 -11.98 -35.04 28.39
CA TYR A 2 -12.57 -33.88 27.71
C TYR A 2 -11.64 -32.65 27.67
N PRO A 3 -11.91 -31.61 26.86
CA PRO A 3 -12.23 -31.64 25.43
C PRO A 3 -11.60 -30.46 24.64
N HIS A 4 -11.85 -30.47 23.33
CA HIS A 4 -11.82 -29.29 22.45
C HIS A 4 -12.66 -28.13 23.01
N GLN A 5 -12.06 -26.94 23.08
CA GLN A 5 -12.61 -25.64 22.67
C GLN A 5 -11.71 -24.53 23.22
N VAL A 6 -11.11 -23.75 22.33
CA VAL A 6 -11.07 -22.31 22.58
C VAL A 6 -11.37 -21.60 21.26
N ASN A 7 -12.65 -21.24 21.07
CA ASN A 7 -12.98 -20.00 20.39
C ASN A 7 -12.35 -18.88 21.22
N GLN A 8 -11.15 -18.43 20.87
CA GLN A 8 -10.70 -17.10 21.27
C GLN A 8 -11.10 -16.17 20.14
N VAL A 9 -12.34 -15.67 20.22
CA VAL A 9 -12.60 -14.32 19.73
C VAL A 9 -11.66 -13.44 20.53
N LEU A 10 -10.52 -13.07 19.93
CA LEU A 10 -9.64 -12.07 20.53
C LEU A 10 -10.50 -10.83 20.77
N PRO A 11 -10.49 -10.25 21.98
CA PRO A 11 -11.26 -9.06 22.24
C PRO A 11 -10.82 -8.00 21.23
N SER A 12 -11.79 -7.38 20.55
CA SER A 12 -11.56 -6.22 19.69
C SER A 12 -10.79 -5.17 20.49
N ASN A 13 -9.47 -5.15 20.32
CA ASN A 13 -8.65 -4.10 20.90
C ASN A 13 -9.13 -2.79 20.30
N LEU A 14 -9.20 -1.77 21.14
CA LEU A 14 -9.43 -0.37 20.75
C LEU A 14 -8.29 0.20 19.87
N SER A 15 -7.49 -0.64 19.19
CA SER A 15 -6.28 -0.30 18.43
C SER A 15 -6.48 -0.33 16.91
N ASP A 16 -7.42 -1.11 16.38
CA ASP A 16 -7.69 -1.20 14.94
C ASP A 16 -8.85 -0.28 14.54
N LEU A 17 -8.57 0.71 13.70
CA LEU A 17 -9.59 1.52 13.05
C LEU A 17 -10.04 0.82 11.78
N GLU A 18 -11.32 0.45 11.73
CA GLU A 18 -11.95 -0.09 10.53
C GLU A 18 -12.15 1.04 9.51
N SER A 19 -11.55 0.87 8.32
CA SER A 19 -11.67 1.78 7.17
C SER A 19 -11.70 3.29 7.52
N PRO A 20 -10.70 3.83 8.24
CA PRO A 20 -10.72 5.20 8.79
C PRO A 20 -10.71 6.30 7.72
N CYS A 21 -10.47 5.95 6.46
CA CYS A 21 -10.50 6.86 5.32
C CYS A 21 -11.75 6.67 4.44
N GLY A 22 -12.73 5.90 4.92
CA GLY A 22 -13.97 5.66 4.20
C GLY A 22 -13.79 4.74 3.01
N SER A 23 -14.55 4.99 1.95
CA SER A 23 -14.61 4.13 0.76
C SER A 23 -14.43 4.88 -0.57
N SER A 24 -14.17 6.19 -0.51
CA SER A 24 -13.99 7.03 -1.69
C SER A 24 -12.94 8.12 -1.45
N SER A 25 -12.32 8.62 -2.53
CA SER A 25 -11.30 9.67 -2.45
C SER A 25 -11.86 10.98 -1.91
N ALA A 26 -13.13 11.29 -2.22
CA ALA A 26 -13.83 12.44 -1.66
C ALA A 26 -14.00 12.32 -0.14
N GLU A 27 -14.40 11.14 0.35
CA GLU A 27 -14.55 10.86 1.78
C GLU A 27 -13.20 10.88 2.50
N ALA A 28 -12.18 10.22 1.93
CA ALA A 28 -10.83 10.21 2.48
C ALA A 28 -10.25 11.62 2.65
N LYS A 29 -10.44 12.48 1.64
CA LYS A 29 -10.06 13.91 1.72
C LYS A 29 -10.82 14.64 2.82
N ALA A 30 -12.14 14.43 2.92
CA ALA A 30 -12.98 15.04 3.95
C ALA A 30 -12.58 14.59 5.37
N LEU A 31 -12.10 13.35 5.52
CA LEU A 31 -11.60 12.78 6.77
C LEU A 31 -10.13 13.13 7.07
N GLY A 32 -9.48 13.91 6.20
CA GLY A 32 -8.08 14.34 6.40
C GLY A 32 -7.05 13.23 6.19
N CYS A 33 -7.40 12.17 5.46
CA CYS A 33 -6.46 11.14 5.07
C CYS A 33 -5.50 11.64 3.98
N THR A 34 -4.38 10.94 3.84
CA THR A 34 -3.37 11.22 2.81
C THR A 34 -3.24 10.03 1.86
N PHE A 35 -3.13 10.31 0.56
CA PHE A 35 -2.92 9.29 -0.45
C PHE A 35 -1.44 8.91 -0.49
N ASP A 36 -1.15 7.64 -0.23
CA ASP A 36 0.21 7.14 -0.21
C ASP A 36 0.63 6.65 -1.59
N ILE A 37 1.65 7.28 -2.17
CA ILE A 37 2.21 6.89 -3.45
C ILE A 37 2.70 5.44 -3.42
N ILE A 38 3.28 4.95 -2.32
CA ILE A 38 3.87 3.61 -2.31
C ILE A 38 2.76 2.56 -2.45
N SER A 39 1.73 2.62 -1.59
CA SER A 39 0.69 1.59 -1.48
C SER A 39 -0.54 1.80 -2.35
N PHE A 40 -0.71 3.02 -2.88
CA PHE A 40 -1.97 3.51 -3.45
C PHE A 40 -3.15 3.42 -2.47
N CYS A 41 -2.87 3.53 -1.16
CA CYS A 41 -3.90 3.56 -0.13
C CYS A 41 -4.17 4.99 0.32
N TRP A 42 -5.41 5.29 0.64
CA TRP A 42 -5.74 6.41 1.50
C TRP A 42 -5.51 6.01 2.95
N LEU A 43 -4.62 6.73 3.65
CA LEU A 43 -4.18 6.39 4.99
C LEU A 43 -4.40 7.55 5.96
N PRO A 44 -4.84 7.29 7.21
CA PRO A 44 -4.90 8.31 8.24
C PRO A 44 -3.49 8.65 8.72
N THR A 45 -3.31 9.80 9.38
CA THR A 45 -2.03 10.29 9.88
C THR A 45 -1.24 9.27 10.71
N ARG A 46 -1.92 8.38 11.44
CA ARG A 46 -1.26 7.36 12.28
C ARG A 46 -0.65 6.20 11.48
N CYS A 47 -1.02 5.98 10.21
CA CYS A 47 -0.49 4.92 9.34
C CYS A 47 0.30 5.46 8.12
N TYR A 48 0.30 6.78 7.90
CA TYR A 48 0.98 7.40 6.78
C TYR A 48 2.42 7.83 7.14
N ASP A 49 3.42 7.17 6.52
CA ASP A 49 4.84 7.50 6.66
C ASP A 49 5.28 8.47 5.55
N ALA A 50 5.06 9.76 5.79
CA ALA A 50 5.33 10.82 4.82
C ALA A 50 6.79 10.88 4.35
N GLU A 51 7.75 10.56 5.24
CA GLU A 51 9.18 10.58 4.90
C GLU A 51 9.50 9.48 3.89
N LEU A 52 9.03 8.26 4.15
CA LEU A 52 9.20 7.12 3.25
C LEU A 52 8.51 7.35 1.90
N SER A 53 7.26 7.86 1.91
CA SER A 53 6.54 8.21 0.68
C SER A 53 7.28 9.27 -0.13
N GLN A 54 7.88 10.28 0.52
CA GLN A 54 8.68 11.29 -0.17
C GLN A 54 9.97 10.69 -0.77
N ARG A 55 10.62 9.74 -0.07
CA ARG A 55 11.80 9.06 -0.61
C ARG A 55 11.45 8.22 -1.83
N PHE A 56 10.33 7.50 -1.78
CA PHE A 56 9.83 6.75 -2.93
C PHE A 56 9.54 7.67 -4.11
N ASP A 57 8.87 8.80 -3.86
CA ASP A 57 8.51 9.77 -4.89
C ASP A 57 9.71 10.38 -5.62
N LYS A 58 10.84 10.54 -4.92
CA LYS A 58 12.09 11.08 -5.47
C LYS A 58 13.01 10.02 -6.09
N LEU A 59 12.70 8.73 -5.91
CA LEU A 59 13.56 7.64 -6.34
C LEU A 59 13.68 7.57 -7.86
N ALA A 60 12.58 7.84 -8.56
CA ALA A 60 12.50 7.85 -10.01
C ALA A 60 11.38 8.78 -10.50
N ASN A 61 11.39 9.08 -11.80
CA ASN A 61 10.28 9.76 -12.45
C ASN A 61 9.19 8.73 -12.78
N TRP A 62 8.37 8.39 -11.79
CA TRP A 62 7.29 7.41 -11.96
C TRP A 62 6.31 7.85 -13.05
N GLU A 63 5.88 6.87 -13.85
CA GLU A 63 4.88 7.05 -14.90
C GLU A 63 3.67 6.16 -14.61
N TRP A 64 2.50 6.63 -15.01
CA TRP A 64 1.23 5.93 -14.83
C TRP A 64 0.41 5.97 -16.11
N TYR A 65 -0.32 4.89 -16.37
CA TYR A 65 -1.19 4.78 -17.54
C TYR A 65 -2.55 4.19 -17.18
N LEU A 66 -3.60 4.55 -17.93
CA LEU A 66 -4.92 3.92 -17.78
C LEU A 66 -4.95 2.51 -18.41
N ASP A 67 -4.05 2.23 -19.35
CA ASP A 67 -3.96 0.97 -20.09
C ASP A 67 -2.53 0.40 -20.10
N HIS A 68 -2.45 -0.92 -20.21
CA HIS A 68 -1.17 -1.64 -20.25
C HIS A 68 -0.31 -1.32 -21.49
N ASN A 69 -0.92 -0.86 -22.59
CA ASN A 69 -0.22 -0.52 -23.83
C ASN A 69 0.43 0.87 -23.78
N LYS A 70 0.32 1.58 -22.66
CA LYS A 70 0.89 2.91 -22.44
C LYS A 70 0.36 3.97 -23.41
N THR A 71 -0.88 3.81 -23.88
CA THR A 71 -1.49 4.74 -24.86
C THR A 71 -2.19 5.93 -24.20
N GLN A 72 -2.58 5.80 -22.93
CA GLN A 72 -3.27 6.83 -22.16
C GLN A 72 -2.45 7.21 -20.91
N PRO A 73 -1.44 8.10 -21.06
CA PRO A 73 -0.62 8.55 -19.94
C PRO A 73 -1.44 9.38 -18.95
N VAL A 74 -1.11 9.23 -17.67
CA VAL A 74 -1.72 9.98 -16.55
C VAL A 74 -0.66 10.87 -15.92
N ALA A 75 -0.95 12.16 -15.80
CA ALA A 75 -0.06 13.09 -15.13
C ALA A 75 0.07 12.71 -13.65
N LYS A 76 1.27 12.90 -13.07
CA LYS A 76 1.51 12.64 -11.63
C LYS A 76 0.50 13.36 -10.74
N SER A 77 0.15 14.61 -11.06
CA SER A 77 -0.84 15.39 -10.32
C SER A 77 -2.20 14.68 -10.25
N ASP A 78 -2.57 13.96 -11.30
CA ASP A 78 -3.85 13.26 -11.42
C ASP A 78 -3.77 11.87 -10.76
N ALA A 79 -2.66 11.15 -11.00
CA ALA A 79 -2.40 9.83 -10.40
C ALA A 79 -2.42 9.87 -8.87
N LEU A 80 -1.90 10.95 -8.28
CA LEU A 80 -1.81 11.13 -6.83
C LEU A 80 -3.07 11.76 -6.21
N THR A 81 -4.13 11.97 -6.98
CA THR A 81 -5.43 12.39 -6.43
C THR A 81 -6.24 11.26 -5.81
N GLY A 82 -5.89 10.01 -6.10
CA GLY A 82 -6.66 8.81 -5.74
C GLY A 82 -8.00 8.67 -6.48
N GLU A 83 -8.37 9.57 -7.40
CA GLU A 83 -9.69 9.55 -8.07
C GLU A 83 -9.81 8.46 -9.15
N LEU A 84 -8.69 7.91 -9.60
CA LEU A 84 -8.62 6.86 -10.62
C LEU A 84 -8.56 5.49 -9.94
N ASP A 85 -9.55 4.61 -10.18
CA ASP A 85 -9.69 3.29 -9.53
C ASP A 85 -8.41 2.41 -9.58
N GLY A 86 -7.62 2.56 -10.64
CA GLY A 86 -6.30 1.96 -10.70
C GLY A 86 -5.55 2.34 -11.96
N LEU A 87 -4.23 2.20 -11.89
CA LEU A 87 -3.28 2.61 -12.92
C LEU A 87 -2.31 1.48 -13.23
N TYR A 88 -1.85 1.43 -14.46
CA TYR A 88 -0.72 0.59 -14.85
C TYR A 88 0.58 1.30 -14.50
N VAL A 89 1.46 0.58 -13.82
CA VAL A 89 2.80 0.99 -13.43
C VAL A 89 3.83 -0.02 -13.94
N SER A 90 5.08 0.42 -13.99
CA SER A 90 6.19 -0.44 -14.39
C SER A 90 6.44 -1.56 -13.38
N TRP A 91 7.11 -2.60 -13.82
CA TRP A 91 7.59 -3.66 -12.96
C TRP A 91 8.61 -3.14 -11.94
N GLU A 92 9.42 -2.15 -12.32
CA GLU A 92 10.29 -1.42 -11.38
C GLU A 92 9.49 -0.81 -10.23
N TYR A 93 8.38 -0.15 -10.53
CA TYR A 93 7.50 0.40 -9.51
C TYR A 93 7.02 -0.68 -8.54
N HIS A 94 6.61 -1.84 -9.06
CA HIS A 94 6.14 -2.96 -8.24
C HIS A 94 7.26 -3.56 -7.36
N VAL A 95 8.47 -3.71 -7.90
CA VAL A 95 9.63 -4.15 -7.13
C VAL A 95 9.94 -3.17 -5.99
N GLN A 96 9.97 -1.87 -6.30
CA GLN A 96 10.25 -0.83 -5.31
C GLN A 96 9.12 -0.75 -4.27
N HIS A 97 7.86 -0.88 -4.68
CA HIS A 97 6.71 -1.01 -3.78
C HIS A 97 6.96 -2.13 -2.76
N CYS A 98 7.32 -3.33 -3.20
CA CYS A 98 7.58 -4.46 -2.30
C CYS A 98 8.66 -4.15 -1.26
N VAL A 99 9.79 -3.59 -1.71
CA VAL A 99 10.93 -3.26 -0.84
C VAL A 99 10.55 -2.16 0.14
N TYR A 100 9.86 -1.11 -0.30
CA TYR A 100 9.45 0.00 0.54
C TYR A 100 8.34 -0.40 1.53
N MET A 101 7.48 -1.37 1.21
CA MET A 101 6.53 -1.91 2.19
C MET A 101 7.23 -2.63 3.33
N TRP A 102 8.27 -3.42 3.02
CA TRP A 102 9.10 -4.03 4.06
C TRP A 102 9.84 -3.00 4.88
N GLU A 103 10.34 -1.94 4.25
CA GLU A 103 10.96 -0.83 4.95
C GLU A 103 9.97 -0.09 5.86
N LYS A 104 8.72 0.15 5.41
CA LYS A 104 7.67 0.76 6.25
C LYS A 104 7.39 -0.07 7.50
N MET A 105 7.29 -1.40 7.35
CA MET A 105 7.13 -2.30 8.51
C MET A 105 8.32 -2.22 9.47
N HIS A 106 9.54 -2.21 8.94
CA HIS A 106 10.75 -2.14 9.76
C HIS A 106 10.87 -0.78 10.48
N ARG A 107 10.55 0.32 9.80
CA ARG A 107 10.51 1.66 10.38
C ARG A 107 9.46 1.78 11.48
N ALA A 108 8.29 1.13 11.32
CA ALA A 108 7.28 1.05 12.37
C ALA A 108 7.81 0.33 13.61
N PHE A 109 8.47 -0.83 13.41
CA PHE A 109 9.08 -1.63 14.47
C PHE A 109 10.16 -0.87 15.26
N LEU A 110 11.05 -0.15 14.55
CA LEU A 110 12.12 0.64 15.18
C LEU A 110 11.63 1.98 15.76
N GLY A 111 10.40 2.40 15.47
CA GLY A 111 9.87 3.70 15.86
C GLY A 111 10.45 4.88 15.08
N GLU A 112 11.10 4.62 13.94
CA GLU A 112 11.57 5.66 13.00
C GLU A 112 10.44 6.20 12.12
N GLY A 113 9.43 5.37 11.86
CA GLY A 113 8.23 5.71 11.09
C GLY A 113 6.99 5.87 11.97
N LYS A 114 5.83 5.59 11.38
CA LYS A 114 4.58 5.47 12.14
C LYS A 114 4.49 4.09 12.79
N ARG A 115 4.08 4.02 14.06
CA ARG A 115 3.94 2.75 14.80
C ARG A 115 2.83 1.86 14.25
N ALA A 116 1.69 2.44 13.90
CA ALA A 116 0.57 1.69 13.35
C ALA A 116 0.80 1.39 11.87
N LEU A 117 0.57 0.13 11.49
CA LEU A 117 0.52 -0.30 10.10
C LEU A 117 -0.92 -0.39 9.60
N ASP A 118 -1.08 -0.11 8.31
CA ASP A 118 -2.35 -0.33 7.63
C ASP A 118 -2.59 -1.83 7.33
N GLY A 119 -3.86 -2.21 7.24
CA GLY A 119 -4.29 -3.58 7.00
C GLY A 119 -3.92 -4.13 5.62
N TYR A 120 -3.47 -3.29 4.69
CA TYR A 120 -2.95 -3.76 3.42
C TYR A 120 -1.52 -4.26 3.56
N ILE A 121 -0.66 -3.56 4.29
CA ILE A 121 0.75 -3.95 4.50
C ILE A 121 0.89 -4.96 5.63
N GLY A 122 0.17 -4.79 6.74
CA GLY A 122 0.36 -5.55 7.97
C GLY A 122 -0.08 -7.02 7.89
N VAL A 123 -0.75 -7.44 6.81
CA VAL A 123 -1.13 -8.84 6.61
C VAL A 123 0.01 -9.67 6.04
N PHE A 124 0.31 -10.80 6.67
CA PHE A 124 1.44 -11.65 6.31
C PHE A 124 1.38 -12.18 4.86
N SER A 125 0.18 -12.38 4.32
CA SER A 125 -0.01 -12.81 2.93
C SER A 125 0.58 -11.80 1.92
N HIS A 126 0.59 -10.51 2.24
CA HIS A 126 1.22 -9.50 1.40
C HIS A 126 2.75 -9.62 1.45
N THR A 127 3.33 -9.86 2.63
CA THR A 127 4.77 -10.16 2.75
C THR A 127 5.18 -11.36 1.90
N GLN A 128 4.40 -12.44 1.92
CA GLN A 128 4.63 -13.62 1.08
C GLN A 128 4.50 -13.30 -0.41
N HIS A 129 3.52 -12.49 -0.80
CA HIS A 129 3.35 -12.03 -2.18
C HIS A 129 4.58 -11.25 -2.65
N CYS A 130 5.03 -10.25 -1.90
CA CYS A 130 6.23 -9.48 -2.19
C CYS A 130 7.47 -10.38 -2.35
N GLY A 131 7.67 -11.32 -1.41
CA GLY A 131 8.79 -12.26 -1.48
C GLY A 131 8.76 -13.12 -2.75
N LYS A 132 7.57 -13.61 -3.13
CA LYS A 132 7.40 -14.35 -4.39
C LYS A 132 7.72 -13.46 -5.60
N MET A 133 7.15 -12.26 -5.67
CA MET A 133 7.33 -11.35 -6.80
C MET A 133 8.80 -10.97 -7.03
N LEU A 134 9.54 -10.69 -5.95
CA LEU A 134 10.97 -10.35 -6.02
C LEU A 134 11.81 -11.54 -6.48
N LEU A 135 11.52 -12.75 -6.00
CA LEU A 135 12.27 -13.96 -6.38
C LEU A 135 11.98 -14.41 -7.81
N THR A 136 10.74 -14.28 -8.28
CA THR A 136 10.36 -14.73 -9.63
C THR A 136 10.57 -13.66 -10.70
N ARG A 137 10.91 -12.42 -10.32
CA ARG A 137 10.93 -11.25 -11.23
C ARG A 137 9.62 -11.14 -12.03
N GLY A 138 8.51 -11.44 -11.36
CA GLY A 138 7.19 -11.43 -11.99
C GLY A 138 7.05 -12.44 -13.12
N GLU A 139 7.82 -13.53 -13.14
CA GLU A 139 7.85 -14.51 -14.24
C GLU A 139 8.60 -14.03 -15.49
N GLY A 140 9.55 -13.12 -15.32
CA GLY A 140 10.50 -12.72 -16.37
C GLY A 140 10.27 -11.34 -16.98
N PHE A 141 9.52 -10.47 -16.31
CA PHE A 141 9.36 -9.09 -16.76
C PHE A 141 10.64 -8.28 -16.57
N GLU A 142 10.93 -7.44 -17.55
CA GLU A 142 11.95 -6.41 -17.44
C GLU A 142 11.43 -5.26 -16.58
N LEU A 143 12.32 -4.54 -15.90
CA LEU A 143 11.95 -3.43 -15.02
C LEU A 143 11.09 -2.36 -15.72
N SER A 144 11.28 -2.17 -17.03
CA SER A 144 10.55 -1.22 -17.86
C SER A 144 9.14 -1.68 -18.29
N ASP A 145 8.75 -2.93 -18.02
CA ASP A 145 7.47 -3.48 -18.47
C ASP A 145 6.31 -2.96 -17.62
N PHE A 146 5.23 -2.47 -18.25
CA PHE A 146 4.05 -1.97 -17.56
C PHE A 146 2.99 -3.07 -17.40
N ASN A 147 3.29 -4.01 -16.50
CA ASN A 147 2.52 -5.23 -16.30
C ASN A 147 1.63 -5.20 -15.06
N THR A 148 1.79 -4.21 -14.18
CA THR A 148 1.16 -4.19 -12.85
C THR A 148 0.06 -3.15 -12.82
N ARG A 149 -1.18 -3.57 -12.55
CA ARG A 149 -2.28 -2.64 -12.27
C ARG A 149 -2.40 -2.40 -10.76
N ILE A 150 -1.93 -1.25 -10.30
CA ILE A 150 -2.07 -0.81 -8.90
C ILE A 150 -3.44 -0.15 -8.69
N LYS A 151 -4.18 -0.60 -7.67
CA LYS A 151 -5.53 -0.10 -7.36
C LYS A 151 -5.54 0.84 -6.16
N VAL A 152 -6.46 1.80 -6.16
CA VAL A 152 -6.77 2.62 -4.98
C VAL A 152 -7.43 1.77 -3.91
N LYS A 153 -7.03 1.96 -2.65
CA LYS A 153 -7.52 1.16 -1.51
C LYS A 153 -7.78 2.03 -0.29
N TYR A 154 -8.64 1.54 0.59
CA TYR A 154 -9.01 2.18 1.85
C TYR A 154 -8.91 1.14 2.98
N PRO A 155 -7.68 0.73 3.35
CA PRO A 155 -7.50 -0.33 4.33
C PRO A 155 -7.82 0.14 5.76
N ASP A 156 -8.04 -0.82 6.65
CA ASP A 156 -7.99 -0.61 8.09
C ASP A 156 -6.63 -0.07 8.53
N CYS A 157 -6.55 0.47 9.74
CA CYS A 157 -5.29 1.00 10.27
C CYS A 157 -5.19 0.77 11.77
N GLY A 158 -4.09 0.15 12.21
CA GLY A 158 -3.86 -0.06 13.64
C GLY A 158 -3.19 -1.35 14.05
N ILE A 159 -2.69 -2.14 13.09
CA ILE A 159 -1.93 -3.34 13.39
C ILE A 159 -0.64 -2.89 14.10
N GLU A 160 -0.57 -3.17 15.40
CA GLU A 160 0.50 -2.81 16.35
C GLU A 160 1.03 -4.06 17.06
#